data_AF-A0A183JKH9-F1
#
_entry.id   AF-A0A183JKH9-F1
#
_cell.length_a   1.000
_cell.length_b   1.000
_cell.length_c   1.000
_cell.angle_alpha   90.00
_cell.angle_beta   90.00
_cell.angle_gamma   90.00
#
_symmetry.space_group_name_H-M   'P 1'
#
loop_
_entity.id
_entity.type
_entity.pdbx_description
1 polymer ?
#
loop_
_entity_poly.entity_id
_entity_poly.type
_entity_poly.pdbx_seq_one_letter_code
_entity_poly.pdbx_strand_id
1 'polypeptide(L)'
;LFLLNLFQYLHHLFHLLIQRVLTCFTPWEVDPEKLSSTQCTGGSLNATDTAAYALSPGNMLKNHRSIITGTLIGNQIMLLRYFDVVWRAIQSSLNYFPSVLIRLFSSFREALETIRGSEFCDNLISGCIFLRLICPALLSPSLFGLISAFPSEPACQRNLTLLAKSLQSLANFSTFDDKVSCFRYHYFI
;
A
#
# COMPACT_ATOMS: atom_id res chain seq x y z
N LEU A 1 21.21 -16.99 1.23
CA LEU A 1 20.34 -17.36 0.08
C LEU A 1 18.90 -16.88 0.25
N PHE A 2 18.17 -17.29 1.30
CA PHE A 2 16.77 -16.87 1.50
C PHE A 2 16.57 -15.35 1.60
N LEU A 3 17.27 -14.70 2.54
CA LEU A 3 17.18 -13.25 2.72
C LEU A 3 17.59 -12.48 1.45
N LEU A 4 18.59 -12.98 0.73
CA LEU A 4 19.09 -12.36 -0.50
C LEU A 4 18.02 -12.35 -1.61
N ASN A 5 17.34 -13.49 -1.82
CA ASN A 5 16.24 -13.59 -2.79
C ASN A 5 15.04 -12.71 -2.39
N LEU A 6 14.80 -12.57 -1.08
CA LEU A 6 13.74 -11.71 -0.56
C LEU A 6 14.04 -10.23 -0.78
N PHE A 7 15.27 -9.80 -0.48
CA PHE A 7 15.71 -8.42 -0.75
C PHE A 7 15.68 -8.12 -2.25
N GLN A 8 16.12 -9.06 -3.09
CA GLN A 8 16.07 -8.88 -4.54
C GLN A 8 14.62 -8.76 -5.05
N TYR A 9 13.69 -9.58 -4.54
CA TYR A 9 12.27 -9.47 -4.85
C TYR A 9 11.71 -8.09 -4.46
N LEU A 10 11.95 -7.66 -3.21
CA LEU A 10 11.49 -6.35 -2.72
C LEU A 10 12.10 -5.19 -3.51
N HIS A 11 13.37 -5.32 -3.92
CA HIS A 11 14.03 -4.34 -4.76
C HIS A 11 13.35 -4.22 -6.12
N HIS A 12 13.11 -5.33 -6.81
CA HIS A 12 12.39 -5.29 -8.09
C HIS A 12 10.98 -4.71 -7.93
N LEU A 13 10.29 -5.06 -6.85
CA LEU A 13 8.95 -4.60 -6.54
C LEU A 13 8.88 -3.08 -6.27
N PHE A 14 9.77 -2.55 -5.42
CA PHE A 14 9.61 -1.20 -4.86
C PHE A 14 10.60 -0.14 -5.35
N HIS A 15 11.71 -0.48 -6.02
CA HIS A 15 12.73 0.52 -6.35
C HIS A 15 12.18 1.70 -7.18
N LEU A 16 11.40 1.43 -8.24
CA LEU A 16 10.80 2.49 -9.07
C LEU A 16 9.77 3.32 -8.32
N LEU A 17 8.98 2.68 -7.45
CA LEU A 17 7.99 3.37 -6.63
C LEU A 17 8.69 4.31 -5.64
N ILE A 18 9.66 3.80 -4.90
CA ILE A 18 10.37 4.57 -3.89
C ILE A 18 11.12 5.72 -4.54
N GLN A 19 11.78 5.50 -5.68
CA GLN A 19 12.40 6.60 -6.43
C GLN A 19 11.38 7.68 -6.82
N ARG A 20 10.18 7.32 -7.29
CA ARG A 20 9.12 8.29 -7.58
C ARG A 20 8.64 9.04 -6.33
N VAL A 21 8.45 8.36 -5.21
CA VAL A 21 8.05 9.00 -3.94
C VAL A 21 9.16 9.90 -3.40
N LEU A 22 10.43 9.52 -3.53
CA LEU A 22 11.59 10.33 -3.13
C LEU A 22 11.74 11.60 -3.98
N THR A 23 11.25 11.60 -5.22
CA THR A 23 11.17 12.83 -6.04
C THR A 23 9.95 13.69 -5.72
N CYS A 24 9.04 13.23 -4.85
CA CYS A 24 7.88 13.97 -4.40
C CYS A 24 8.19 14.68 -3.06
N PHE A 25 8.50 15.97 -3.14
CA PHE A 25 8.83 16.80 -1.99
C PHE A 25 7.60 17.41 -1.30
N THR A 26 6.39 17.22 -1.84
CA THR A 26 5.15 17.70 -1.23
C THR A 26 4.68 16.73 -0.14
N PRO A 27 4.59 17.14 1.13
CA PRO A 27 4.03 16.28 2.18
C PRO A 27 2.54 16.07 1.95
N TRP A 28 2.09 14.81 1.98
CA TRP A 28 0.68 14.46 1.94
C TRP A 28 0.14 14.47 3.36
N GLU A 29 -0.43 15.59 3.77
CA GLU A 29 -1.19 15.69 5.00
C GLU A 29 -2.66 15.38 4.71
N VAL A 30 -3.20 14.38 5.40
CA VAL A 30 -4.60 13.96 5.27
C VAL A 30 -5.39 14.18 6.56
N ASP A 31 -4.74 14.72 7.60
CA ASP A 31 -5.35 15.13 8.86
C ASP A 31 -5.83 16.58 8.77
N PRO A 32 -7.16 16.84 8.81
CA PRO A 32 -7.71 18.19 8.69
C PRO A 32 -7.24 19.14 9.81
N GLU A 33 -6.94 18.63 11.00
CA GLU A 33 -6.52 19.44 12.15
C GLU A 33 -5.10 19.98 12.00
N LYS A 34 -4.29 19.33 11.16
CA LYS A 34 -2.91 19.74 10.86
C LYS A 34 -2.81 20.67 9.64
N LEU A 35 -3.93 20.94 8.96
CA LEU A 35 -4.02 21.77 7.76
C LEU A 35 -4.56 23.16 8.08
N SER A 36 -4.16 24.18 7.32
CA SER A 36 -4.78 25.50 7.42
C SER A 36 -6.20 25.48 6.86
N SER A 37 -7.05 26.40 7.35
CA SER A 37 -8.43 26.55 6.87
C SER A 37 -8.55 26.71 5.34
N THR A 38 -7.56 27.37 4.72
CA THR A 38 -7.47 27.51 3.26
C THR A 38 -7.23 26.20 2.53
N GLN A 39 -6.48 25.24 3.11
CA GLN A 39 -6.20 23.93 2.52
C GLN A 39 -7.39 22.97 2.59
N CYS A 40 -8.35 23.23 3.48
CA CYS A 40 -9.56 22.44 3.67
C CYS A 40 -10.76 22.95 2.81
N THR A 41 -10.63 24.09 2.13
CA THR A 41 -11.72 24.69 1.33
C THR A 41 -12.23 23.82 0.18
N GLY A 42 -11.42 22.88 -0.31
CA GLY A 42 -11.80 21.91 -1.34
C GLY A 42 -12.57 20.68 -0.84
N GLY A 43 -12.85 20.60 0.46
CA GLY A 43 -13.49 19.43 1.08
C GLY A 43 -12.56 18.22 1.24
N SER A 44 -13.16 17.05 1.45
CA SER A 44 -12.51 15.75 1.64
C SER A 44 -13.22 14.69 0.80
N LEU A 45 -12.49 13.66 0.37
CA LEU A 45 -13.09 12.45 -0.18
C LEU A 45 -13.99 11.79 0.87
N ASN A 46 -15.11 11.24 0.41
CA ASN A 46 -16.04 10.47 1.22
C ASN A 46 -15.97 8.96 0.91
N ALA A 47 -16.78 8.16 1.60
CA ALA A 47 -16.83 6.71 1.42
C ALA A 47 -17.26 6.30 0.00
N THR A 48 -18.17 7.04 -0.63
CA THR A 48 -18.62 6.81 -2.00
C THR A 48 -17.50 7.05 -3.00
N ASP A 49 -16.71 8.10 -2.80
CA ASP A 49 -15.56 8.42 -3.65
C ASP A 49 -14.50 7.30 -3.59
N THR A 50 -14.25 6.80 -2.38
CA THR A 50 -13.32 5.71 -2.12
C THR A 50 -13.81 4.39 -2.71
N ALA A 51 -15.11 4.10 -2.60
CA ALA A 51 -15.72 2.91 -3.19
C ALA A 51 -15.67 2.94 -4.73
N ALA A 52 -15.98 4.09 -5.33
CA ALA A 52 -15.88 4.26 -6.79
C ALA A 52 -14.42 4.22 -7.27
N TYR A 53 -13.45 4.67 -6.46
CA TYR A 53 -12.03 4.45 -6.72
C TYR A 53 -11.68 2.95 -6.69
N ALA A 54 -12.17 2.18 -5.73
CA ALA A 54 -11.92 0.74 -5.66
C ALA A 54 -12.49 -0.02 -6.88
N LEU A 55 -13.63 0.43 -7.42
CA LEU A 55 -14.25 -0.16 -8.62
C LEU A 55 -13.59 0.28 -9.92
N SER A 56 -13.22 1.56 -10.04
CA SER A 56 -12.62 2.13 -11.24
C SER A 56 -11.63 3.26 -10.91
N PRO A 57 -10.37 2.90 -10.56
CA PRO A 57 -9.34 3.89 -10.21
C PRO A 57 -9.13 4.89 -11.34
N GLY A 58 -9.09 4.42 -12.58
CA GLY A 58 -8.86 5.25 -13.77
C GLY A 58 -9.94 6.31 -14.01
N ASN A 59 -11.21 6.03 -13.68
CA ASN A 59 -12.30 6.98 -13.92
C ASN A 59 -12.37 8.04 -12.82
N MET A 60 -12.21 7.66 -11.55
CA MET A 60 -12.19 8.62 -10.45
C MET A 60 -11.02 9.60 -10.53
N LEU A 61 -9.84 9.10 -10.93
CA LEU A 61 -8.65 9.94 -11.10
C LEU A 61 -8.75 10.88 -12.30
N LYS A 62 -9.54 10.52 -13.34
CA LYS A 62 -9.83 11.38 -14.50
C LYS A 62 -10.77 12.54 -14.17
N ASN A 63 -11.72 12.32 -13.26
CA ASN A 63 -12.66 13.37 -12.81
C ASN A 63 -11.94 14.47 -12.03
N HIS A 64 -10.83 14.15 -11.36
CA HIS A 64 -9.98 15.08 -10.63
C HIS A 64 -8.72 15.45 -11.42
N ARG A 65 -8.87 15.75 -12.72
CA ARG A 65 -7.75 16.03 -13.64
C ARG A 65 -6.90 17.23 -13.21
N SER A 66 -7.50 18.22 -12.56
CA SER A 66 -6.79 19.35 -11.94
C SER A 66 -6.58 19.06 -10.45
N ILE A 67 -5.51 18.31 -10.11
CA ILE A 67 -5.12 18.13 -8.71
C ILE A 67 -4.64 19.47 -8.17
N ILE A 68 -5.32 20.01 -7.17
CA ILE A 68 -4.82 21.15 -6.41
C ILE A 68 -3.88 20.60 -5.34
N THR A 69 -2.58 20.56 -5.65
CA THR A 69 -1.53 20.12 -4.71
C THR A 69 -1.55 21.00 -3.46
N GLY A 70 -1.42 20.38 -2.28
CA GLY A 70 -1.41 21.09 -1.00
C GLY A 70 -2.79 21.35 -0.40
N THR A 71 -3.89 20.92 -1.04
CA THR A 71 -5.23 20.84 -0.41
C THR A 71 -5.47 19.46 0.18
N LEU A 72 -6.37 19.34 1.16
CA LEU A 72 -6.74 18.06 1.77
C LEU A 72 -7.17 17.04 0.70
N ILE A 73 -8.13 17.41 -0.15
CA ILE A 73 -8.62 16.55 -1.24
C ILE A 73 -7.51 16.20 -2.23
N GLY A 74 -6.64 17.15 -2.58
CA GLY A 74 -5.50 16.90 -3.46
C GLY A 74 -4.50 15.90 -2.88
N ASN A 75 -4.22 16.01 -1.58
CA ASN A 75 -3.35 15.07 -0.86
C ASN A 75 -3.96 13.67 -0.79
N GLN A 76 -5.27 13.56 -0.51
CA GLN A 76 -6.00 12.29 -0.49
C GLN A 76 -6.01 11.63 -1.88
N ILE A 77 -6.23 12.39 -2.95
CA ILE A 77 -6.15 11.88 -4.33
C ILE A 77 -4.73 11.41 -4.65
N MET A 78 -3.71 12.15 -4.22
CA MET A 78 -2.32 11.75 -4.45
C MET A 78 -1.98 10.45 -3.71
N LEU A 79 -2.43 10.31 -2.47
CA LEU A 79 -2.32 9.07 -1.70
C LEU A 79 -2.96 7.90 -2.44
N LEU A 80 -4.20 8.05 -2.93
CA LEU A 80 -4.88 7.02 -3.71
C LEU A 80 -4.11 6.67 -4.99
N ARG A 81 -3.58 7.65 -5.72
CA ARG A 81 -2.76 7.39 -6.93
C ARG A 81 -1.53 6.55 -6.62
N TYR A 82 -0.77 6.89 -5.58
CA TYR A 82 0.40 6.11 -5.21
C TYR A 82 0.03 4.74 -4.64
N PHE A 83 -1.10 4.65 -3.95
CA PHE A 83 -1.67 3.37 -3.54
C PHE A 83 -1.96 2.47 -4.75
N ASP A 84 -2.57 2.99 -5.81
CA ASP A 84 -2.79 2.28 -7.09
C ASP A 84 -1.49 1.71 -7.65
N VAL A 85 -0.44 2.53 -7.66
CA VAL A 85 0.87 2.17 -8.21
C VAL A 85 1.49 1.06 -7.38
N VAL A 86 1.45 1.16 -6.05
CA VAL A 86 1.89 0.09 -5.14
C VAL A 86 1.13 -1.19 -5.42
N TRP A 87 -0.21 -1.11 -5.47
CA TRP A 87 -1.06 -2.28 -5.65
C TRP A 87 -0.78 -2.98 -6.97
N ARG A 88 -0.71 -2.25 -8.08
CA ARG A 88 -0.35 -2.83 -9.39
C ARG A 88 1.05 -3.43 -9.40
N ALA A 89 2.01 -2.81 -8.72
CA ALA A 89 3.36 -3.36 -8.59
C ALA A 89 3.31 -4.71 -7.88
N ILE A 90 2.59 -4.81 -6.76
CA ILE A 90 2.37 -6.06 -6.02
C ILE A 90 1.72 -7.11 -6.91
N GLN A 91 0.64 -6.78 -7.62
CA GLN A 91 -0.03 -7.70 -8.55
C GLN A 91 0.90 -8.19 -9.67
N SER A 92 1.70 -7.30 -10.25
CA SER A 92 2.67 -7.66 -11.29
C SER A 92 3.81 -8.54 -10.76
N SER A 93 4.07 -8.48 -9.45
CA SER A 93 5.15 -9.21 -8.80
C SER A 93 4.83 -10.65 -8.44
N LEU A 94 3.56 -11.04 -8.51
CA LEU A 94 3.10 -12.38 -8.17
C LEU A 94 3.84 -13.47 -8.97
N ASN A 95 4.13 -13.22 -10.24
CA ASN A 95 4.79 -14.18 -11.13
C ASN A 95 6.24 -14.51 -10.72
N TYR A 96 6.89 -13.65 -9.93
CA TYR A 96 8.26 -13.84 -9.46
C TYR A 96 8.35 -13.82 -7.93
N PHE A 97 7.23 -14.10 -7.24
CA PHE A 97 7.19 -14.20 -5.79
C PHE A 97 8.16 -15.30 -5.29
N PRO A 98 8.91 -15.09 -4.19
CA PRO A 98 9.95 -16.03 -3.77
C PRO A 98 9.40 -17.44 -3.48
N SER A 99 9.86 -18.44 -4.23
CA SER A 99 9.39 -19.83 -4.13
C SER A 99 9.55 -20.46 -2.73
N VAL A 100 10.51 -19.98 -1.95
CA VAL A 100 10.68 -20.40 -0.54
C VAL A 100 9.51 -19.93 0.32
N LEU A 101 9.03 -18.70 0.11
CA LEU A 101 7.86 -18.18 0.82
C LEU A 101 6.59 -18.91 0.40
N ILE A 102 6.43 -19.21 -0.90
CA ILE A 102 5.30 -20.00 -1.40
C ILE A 102 5.24 -21.33 -0.64
N ARG A 103 6.35 -22.08 -0.62
CA ARG A 103 6.42 -23.37 0.10
C ARG A 103 6.11 -23.23 1.58
N LEU A 104 6.63 -22.19 2.23
CA LEU A 104 6.38 -21.93 3.65
C LEU A 104 4.90 -21.66 3.93
N PHE A 105 4.24 -20.84 3.11
CA PHE A 105 2.81 -20.57 3.25
C PHE A 105 1.95 -21.80 2.89
N SER A 106 2.34 -22.59 1.89
CA SER A 106 1.70 -23.87 1.59
C SER A 106 1.76 -24.83 2.78
N SER A 107 2.93 -24.98 3.42
CA SER A 107 3.06 -25.82 4.62
C SER A 107 2.24 -25.32 5.80
N PHE A 108 2.14 -24.00 6.00
CA PHE A 108 1.24 -23.45 7.03
C PHE A 108 -0.23 -23.75 6.73
N ARG A 109 -0.65 -23.59 5.48
CA ARG A 109 -2.01 -23.91 5.05
C ARG A 109 -2.32 -25.39 5.27
N GLU A 110 -1.48 -26.30 4.77
CA GLU A 110 -1.68 -27.75 4.94
C GLU A 110 -1.81 -28.16 6.42
N ALA A 111 -1.03 -27.53 7.30
CA ALA A 111 -1.05 -27.82 8.73
C ALA A 111 -2.25 -27.21 9.47
N LEU A 112 -2.76 -26.06 9.04
CA LEU A 112 -3.74 -25.28 9.80
C LEU A 112 -5.15 -25.28 9.20
N GLU A 113 -5.29 -25.51 7.90
CA GLU A 113 -6.57 -25.40 7.20
C GLU A 113 -7.61 -26.38 7.72
N THR A 114 -7.21 -27.61 8.02
CA THR A 114 -8.08 -28.65 8.59
C THR A 114 -8.53 -28.34 10.02
N ILE A 115 -7.76 -27.52 10.76
CA ILE A 115 -7.99 -27.19 12.17
C ILE A 115 -8.73 -25.86 12.33
N ARG A 116 -8.43 -24.88 11.48
CA ARG A 116 -8.81 -23.47 11.63
C ARG A 116 -9.66 -22.93 10.48
N GLY A 117 -9.79 -23.68 9.39
CA GLY A 117 -10.50 -23.28 8.17
C GLY A 117 -9.63 -22.48 7.20
N SER A 118 -10.07 -22.42 5.93
CA SER A 118 -9.38 -21.72 4.85
C SER A 118 -9.28 -20.21 5.12
N GLU A 119 -10.37 -19.58 5.56
CA GLU A 119 -10.41 -18.12 5.79
C GLU A 119 -9.36 -17.66 6.81
N PHE A 120 -9.15 -18.44 7.87
CA PHE A 120 -8.09 -18.17 8.84
C PHE A 120 -6.71 -18.24 8.20
N CYS A 121 -6.47 -19.23 7.34
CA CYS A 121 -5.20 -19.37 6.62
C CYS A 121 -4.99 -18.21 5.63
N ASP A 122 -6.05 -17.78 4.93
CA ASP A 122 -6.03 -16.64 4.03
C ASP A 122 -5.58 -15.37 4.77
N ASN A 123 -6.22 -15.11 5.91
CA ASN A 123 -5.94 -13.95 6.74
C ASN A 123 -4.53 -14.00 7.35
N LEU A 124 -4.07 -15.18 7.77
CA LEU A 124 -2.72 -15.38 8.30
C LEU A 124 -1.65 -15.13 7.24
N ILE A 125 -1.81 -15.70 6.04
CA ILE A 125 -0.86 -15.55 4.93
C ILE A 125 -0.84 -14.09 4.46
N SER A 126 -2.02 -13.49 4.27
CA SER A 126 -2.17 -12.07 3.95
C SER A 126 -1.46 -11.19 4.99
N GLY A 127 -1.74 -11.40 6.28
CA GLY A 127 -1.12 -10.65 7.37
C GLY A 127 0.40 -10.82 7.40
N CYS A 128 0.93 -12.02 7.11
CA CYS A 128 2.37 -12.22 6.99
C CYS A 128 2.96 -11.41 5.82
N ILE A 129 2.35 -11.45 4.65
CA ILE A 129 2.90 -10.80 3.46
C ILE A 129 2.77 -9.27 3.58
N PHE A 130 1.61 -8.75 3.95
CA PHE A 130 1.46 -7.30 4.06
C PHE A 130 2.14 -6.72 5.30
N LEU A 131 1.93 -7.29 6.48
CA LEU A 131 2.39 -6.66 7.74
C LEU A 131 3.86 -6.95 8.03
N ARG A 132 4.40 -8.09 7.58
CA ARG A 132 5.79 -8.49 7.89
C ARG A 132 6.75 -8.37 6.72
N LEU A 133 6.25 -8.25 5.48
CA LEU A 133 7.10 -8.11 4.30
C LEU A 133 6.91 -6.75 3.61
N ILE A 134 5.71 -6.44 3.13
CA ILE A 134 5.44 -5.25 2.30
C ILE A 134 5.49 -3.95 3.09
N CYS A 135 4.73 -3.83 4.19
CA CYS A 135 4.67 -2.60 4.97
C CYS A 135 6.03 -2.24 5.61
N PRO A 136 6.79 -3.19 6.20
CA PRO A 136 8.14 -2.91 6.69
C PRO A 136 9.09 -2.41 5.59
N ALA A 137 8.98 -2.96 4.37
CA ALA A 137 9.80 -2.51 3.23
C ALA A 137 9.51 -1.07 2.81
N LEU A 138 8.26 -0.62 2.94
CA LEU A 138 7.88 0.77 2.68
C LEU A 138 8.22 1.72 3.84
N LEU A 139 8.11 1.26 5.10
CA LEU A 139 8.42 2.06 6.29
C LEU A 139 9.92 2.32 6.44
N SER A 140 10.74 1.31 6.15
CA SER A 140 12.19 1.35 6.36
C SER A 140 12.97 0.89 5.12
N PRO A 141 12.82 1.56 3.97
CA PRO A 141 13.39 1.13 2.69
C PRO A 141 14.92 0.97 2.70
N SER A 142 15.62 1.71 3.55
CA SER A 142 17.08 1.57 3.73
C SER A 142 17.49 0.21 4.30
N LEU A 143 16.69 -0.38 5.20
CA LEU A 143 16.94 -1.72 5.76
C LEU A 143 16.80 -2.83 4.71
N PHE A 144 16.10 -2.55 3.61
CA PHE A 144 15.89 -3.48 2.51
C PHE A 144 16.78 -3.18 1.30
N GLY A 145 17.74 -2.25 1.45
CA GLY A 145 18.66 -1.86 0.38
C GLY A 145 17.99 -1.14 -0.79
N LEU A 146 16.79 -0.57 -0.58
CA LEU A 146 16.03 0.13 -1.62
C LEU A 146 16.54 1.57 -1.82
N ILE A 147 17.14 2.15 -0.78
CA ILE A 147 17.75 3.48 -0.77
C ILE A 147 19.03 3.45 0.06
N SER A 148 20.03 4.25 -0.30
CA SER A 148 21.27 4.40 0.49
C SER A 148 21.05 5.21 1.77
N ALA A 149 20.27 6.29 1.65
CA ALA A 149 19.80 7.11 2.76
C ALA A 149 18.52 7.86 2.33
N PHE A 150 17.72 8.25 3.32
CA PHE A 150 16.63 9.18 3.06
C PHE A 150 17.19 10.56 2.69
N PRO A 151 16.53 11.31 1.79
CA PRO A 151 16.85 12.72 1.59
C PRO A 151 16.65 13.49 2.90
N SER A 152 17.36 14.61 3.07
CA SER A 152 17.27 15.46 4.27
C SER A 152 15.85 15.99 4.53
N GLU A 153 14.99 15.97 3.51
CA GLU A 153 13.60 16.40 3.56
C GLU A 153 12.70 15.30 4.20
N PRO A 154 12.05 15.57 5.35
CA PRO A 154 11.23 14.58 6.04
C PRO A 154 9.91 14.23 5.33
N ALA A 155 9.47 15.04 4.35
CA ALA A 155 8.22 14.83 3.61
C ALA A 155 8.15 13.45 2.95
N CYS A 156 9.25 12.97 2.37
CA CYS A 156 9.26 11.69 1.65
C CYS A 156 9.06 10.49 2.62
N GLN A 157 9.72 10.51 3.78
CA GLN A 157 9.55 9.48 4.80
C GLN A 157 8.11 9.45 5.34
N ARG A 158 7.52 10.63 5.52
CA ARG A 158 6.11 10.78 5.92
C ARG A 158 5.16 10.18 4.89
N ASN A 159 5.37 10.47 3.61
CA ASN A 159 4.52 9.96 2.51
C ASN A 159 4.59 8.43 2.41
N LEU A 160 5.79 7.84 2.53
CA LEU A 160 5.95 6.39 2.58
C LEU A 160 5.27 5.77 3.81
N THR A 161 5.38 6.44 4.97
CA THR A 161 4.71 6.00 6.20
C THR A 161 3.19 6.03 6.04
N LEU A 162 2.65 7.07 5.41
CA LEU A 162 1.22 7.17 5.14
C LEU A 162 0.74 6.05 4.21
N LEU A 163 1.47 5.78 3.11
CA LEU A 163 1.19 4.66 2.22
C LEU A 163 1.22 3.31 2.95
N ALA A 164 2.24 3.07 3.78
CA ALA A 164 2.37 1.83 4.54
C ALA A 164 1.21 1.67 5.54
N LYS A 165 0.81 2.74 6.23
CA LYS A 165 -0.35 2.72 7.14
C LYS A 165 -1.66 2.42 6.40
N SER A 166 -1.87 3.00 5.21
CA SER A 166 -3.04 2.69 4.38
C SER A 166 -3.07 1.24 3.93
N LEU A 167 -1.93 0.68 3.49
CA LEU A 167 -1.81 -0.74 3.14
C LEU A 167 -2.04 -1.66 4.34
N GLN A 168 -1.51 -1.28 5.51
CA GLN A 168 -1.69 -2.04 6.75
C GLN A 168 -3.15 -2.10 7.18
N SER A 169 -3.89 -0.98 7.05
CA SER A 169 -5.34 -0.97 7.31
C SER A 169 -6.09 -1.92 6.38
N LEU A 170 -5.76 -1.94 5.09
CA LEU A 170 -6.38 -2.86 4.13
C LEU A 170 -6.06 -4.33 4.42
N ALA A 171 -4.81 -4.62 4.79
CA ALA A 171 -4.35 -5.97 5.13
C ALA A 171 -4.98 -6.53 6.40
N ASN A 172 -5.34 -5.66 7.35
CA ASN A 172 -5.97 -6.07 8.60
C ASN A 172 -7.48 -6.37 8.44
N PHE A 173 -8.02 -6.34 7.21
CA PHE A 173 -9.45 -6.45 6.93
C PHE A 173 -10.28 -5.52 7.83
N SER A 174 -9.70 -4.40 8.30
CA SER A 174 -10.41 -3.48 9.17
C SER A 174 -11.53 -2.90 8.32
N THR A 175 -12.74 -3.34 8.61
CA THR A 175 -13.98 -2.93 7.97
C THR A 175 -14.11 -1.42 8.04
N PHE A 176 -13.65 -0.73 6.99
CA PHE A 176 -14.38 0.43 6.53
C PHE A 176 -15.62 -0.12 5.80
N ASP A 177 -16.59 -0.51 6.65
CA ASP A 177 -18.01 -0.66 6.35
C ASP A 177 -18.33 -1.37 5.01
N ASP A 178 -18.39 -2.70 5.01
CA ASP A 178 -19.00 -3.71 4.10
C ASP A 178 -19.20 -3.44 2.58
N LYS A 179 -18.67 -2.35 2.03
CA LYS A 179 -18.81 -1.89 0.64
C LYS A 179 -17.46 -1.68 -0.03
N VAL A 180 -16.36 -1.73 0.71
CA VAL A 180 -14.98 -1.65 0.19
C VAL A 180 -14.24 -2.98 0.28
N SER A 181 -14.98 -4.10 0.31
CA SER A 181 -14.43 -5.47 0.16
C SER A 181 -13.88 -5.77 -1.25
N CYS A 182 -13.60 -4.72 -2.05
CA CYS A 182 -13.29 -4.80 -3.48
C CYS A 182 -11.78 -4.82 -3.82
N PHE A 183 -10.87 -4.82 -2.85
CA PHE A 183 -9.52 -5.36 -3.10
C PHE A 183 -9.59 -6.87 -2.92
N ARG A 184 -10.26 -7.48 -3.89
CA ARG A 184 -10.60 -8.90 -3.93
C ARG A 184 -9.32 -9.73 -3.83
N TYR A 185 -9.10 -10.26 -2.63
CA TYR A 185 -8.10 -11.23 -2.20
C TYR A 185 -8.05 -12.54 -3.01
N HIS A 186 -8.85 -12.66 -4.07
CA HIS A 186 -9.02 -13.87 -4.88
C HIS A 186 -7.87 -14.13 -5.88
N TYR A 187 -6.76 -13.38 -5.80
CA TYR A 187 -5.58 -13.57 -6.63
C TYR A 187 -4.32 -13.91 -5.83
N PHE A 188 -4.43 -14.05 -4.51
CA PHE A 188 -3.28 -14.28 -3.64
C PHE A 188 -3.13 -15.73 -3.18
N ILE A 189 -4.14 -16.57 -3.45
CA ILE A 189 -4.25 -17.96 -3.00
C ILE A 189 -4.81 -18.79 -4.13
#